data_AF-A0A957XWI4-F1
#
_entry.id   AF-A0A957XWI4-F1
#
_cell.length_a   1.000
_cell.length_b   1.000
_cell.length_c   1.000
_cell.angle_alpha   90.00
_cell.angle_beta   90.00
_cell.angle_gamma   90.00
#
_symmetry.space_group_name_H-M   'P 1'
#
loop_
_entity.id
_entity.type
_entity.pdbx_description
1 polymer ?
#
loop_
_entity_poly.entity_id
_entity_poly.type
_entity_poly.pdbx_seq_one_letter_code
_entity_poly.pdbx_strand_id
1 'polypeptide(L)'
;ETGGRQRLFDTPFARGEASLPTHGLVWMDTPDAMLAQFKAKIAAGCRIIKMKVGALPLEQELALLAEFRRRWQRDYVELRLDANGAWRSVDQAMAALEQLAAFGPSFVEQPLPAGRWTDTAAVCARSPVPIALDEDLIGAVDPAQLLDAIRPQHLVLKPSLLGGLAACETWIVEAAKRGIQWWINSLLESNVGLNAIAQWTSARDTGRVHGLGTGRLFTNNIPSPLRLDGCGLRLDPDSAWIFKTLWSEEGGWSARTFPHPNPLPKREGTGHSLLPLPLGEGWGEGESALPANFLTVDETTYQPADLVHLDPANLPTNLSENARATLLFCRDWLRGRDEFLITTSGSTGAPKDITLTREQMMASAQATGAALGLRNGMAALVCLPVRYIAGQMMLVRGF
;
A
#
# COMPACT_ATOMS: atom_id res chain seq x y z
N GLU A 1 9.76 17.18 6.45
CA GLU A 1 9.09 18.50 6.25
C GLU A 1 7.56 18.44 6.17
N THR A 2 6.92 17.29 5.95
CA THR A 2 5.45 17.23 5.74
C THR A 2 4.61 17.10 7.02
N GLY A 3 5.23 16.95 8.21
CA GLY A 3 4.60 17.20 9.52
C GLY A 3 3.30 16.45 9.81
N GLY A 4 3.11 15.25 9.27
CA GLY A 4 1.87 14.48 9.47
C GLY A 4 0.67 14.97 8.64
N ARG A 5 0.85 15.92 7.71
CA ARG A 5 -0.20 16.47 6.84
C ARG A 5 -0.72 15.51 5.76
N GLN A 6 -0.31 14.23 5.80
CA GLN A 6 -0.70 13.15 4.87
C GLN A 6 -0.51 13.45 3.37
N ARG A 7 0.24 14.51 3.06
CA ARG A 7 0.70 14.91 1.74
C ARG A 7 2.17 14.50 1.58
N LEU A 8 2.39 13.43 0.83
CA LEU A 8 3.70 12.83 0.58
C LEU A 8 4.44 13.50 -0.57
N PHE A 9 3.70 14.02 -1.56
CA PHE A 9 4.24 14.71 -2.73
C PHE A 9 3.49 16.02 -2.96
N ASP A 10 4.16 17.01 -3.56
CA ASP A 10 3.54 18.29 -3.91
C ASP A 10 3.14 18.31 -5.39
N THR A 11 1.94 17.80 -5.69
CA THR A 11 1.38 17.70 -7.04
C THR A 11 -0.03 18.29 -7.08
N PRO A 12 -0.55 18.69 -8.25
CA PRO A 12 -1.94 19.12 -8.37
C PRO A 12 -2.94 18.09 -7.82
N PHE A 13 -2.70 16.79 -8.03
CA PHE A 13 -3.50 15.73 -7.43
C PHE A 13 -3.43 15.75 -5.90
N ALA A 14 -2.22 15.82 -5.32
CA ALA A 14 -2.02 15.82 -3.87
C ALA A 14 -2.55 17.07 -3.16
N ARG A 15 -2.80 18.16 -3.90
CA ARG A 15 -3.46 19.37 -3.43
C ARG A 15 -4.98 19.39 -3.68
N GLY A 16 -5.54 18.35 -4.30
CA GLY A 16 -6.97 18.28 -4.66
C GLY A 16 -7.36 19.12 -5.88
N GLU A 17 -6.38 19.65 -6.62
CA GLU A 17 -6.59 20.53 -7.78
C GLU A 17 -6.85 19.75 -9.07
N ALA A 18 -6.44 18.48 -9.14
CA ALA A 18 -6.57 17.64 -10.32
C ALA A 18 -7.00 16.21 -9.98
N SER A 19 -7.65 15.55 -10.94
CA SER A 19 -7.92 14.12 -10.86
C SER A 19 -6.77 13.31 -11.47
N LEU A 20 -6.46 12.18 -10.86
CA LEU A 20 -5.53 11.19 -11.39
C LEU A 20 -6.32 10.09 -12.12
N PRO A 21 -6.19 9.96 -13.45
CA PRO A 21 -6.97 8.98 -14.20
C PRO A 21 -6.55 7.54 -13.89
N THR A 22 -7.53 6.65 -13.86
CA THR A 22 -7.35 5.21 -13.68
C THR A 22 -8.21 4.42 -14.67
N HIS A 23 -7.76 3.22 -15.06
CA HIS A 23 -8.59 2.34 -15.88
C HIS A 23 -9.83 1.86 -15.12
N GLY A 24 -10.87 1.49 -15.86
CA GLY A 24 -12.00 0.73 -15.33
C GLY A 24 -11.65 -0.75 -15.27
N LEU A 25 -11.74 -1.34 -14.08
CA LEU A 25 -11.59 -2.78 -13.91
C LEU A 25 -12.94 -3.47 -14.14
N VAL A 26 -12.93 -4.54 -14.94
CA VAL A 26 -14.07 -5.44 -15.13
C VAL A 26 -13.69 -6.83 -14.65
N TRP A 27 -14.51 -7.38 -13.77
CA TRP A 27 -14.30 -8.68 -13.14
C TRP A 27 -15.04 -9.76 -13.89
N MET A 28 -14.39 -10.90 -14.09
CA MET A 28 -15.00 -12.07 -14.75
C MET A 28 -16.27 -12.50 -14.03
N ASP A 29 -17.31 -12.65 -14.82
CA ASP A 29 -18.66 -13.03 -14.42
C ASP A 29 -19.38 -13.60 -15.66
N THR A 30 -20.67 -13.88 -15.56
CA THR A 30 -21.53 -14.21 -16.69
C THR A 30 -21.47 -13.13 -17.79
N PRO A 31 -21.69 -13.50 -19.07
CA PRO A 31 -21.64 -12.54 -20.16
C PRO A 31 -22.49 -11.29 -19.99
N ASP A 32 -23.71 -11.43 -19.44
CA ASP A 32 -24.61 -10.31 -19.20
C ASP A 32 -24.12 -9.40 -18.08
N ALA A 33 -23.60 -9.97 -16.99
CA ALA A 33 -23.01 -9.21 -15.89
C ALA A 33 -21.74 -8.48 -16.33
N MET A 34 -20.88 -9.14 -17.12
CA MET A 34 -19.71 -8.52 -17.75
C MET A 34 -20.12 -7.33 -18.63
N LEU A 35 -21.14 -7.50 -19.48
CA LEU A 35 -21.65 -6.43 -20.34
C LEU A 35 -22.22 -5.26 -19.53
N ALA A 36 -22.92 -5.54 -18.43
CA ALA A 36 -23.41 -4.51 -17.51
C ALA A 36 -22.24 -3.74 -16.86
N GLN A 37 -21.19 -4.43 -16.42
CA GLN A 37 -19.98 -3.80 -15.89
C GLN A 37 -19.30 -2.90 -16.94
N PHE A 38 -19.12 -3.37 -18.18
CA PHE A 38 -18.56 -2.55 -19.26
C PHE A 38 -19.38 -1.27 -19.47
N LYS A 39 -20.71 -1.39 -19.63
CA LYS A 39 -21.60 -0.24 -19.81
C LYS A 39 -21.47 0.75 -18.66
N ALA A 40 -21.46 0.27 -17.42
CA ALA A 40 -21.33 1.11 -16.24
C ALA A 40 -20.00 1.88 -16.22
N LYS A 41 -18.87 1.22 -16.55
CA LYS A 41 -17.56 1.88 -16.60
C LYS A 41 -17.47 2.92 -17.71
N ILE A 42 -17.97 2.61 -18.91
CA ILE A 42 -17.97 3.55 -20.04
C ILE A 42 -18.88 4.75 -19.77
N ALA A 43 -20.05 4.53 -19.18
CA ALA A 43 -20.96 5.60 -18.76
C ALA A 43 -20.34 6.47 -17.65
N ALA A 44 -19.52 5.89 -16.78
CA ALA A 44 -18.74 6.60 -15.76
C ALA A 44 -17.50 7.33 -16.32
N GLY A 45 -17.33 7.38 -17.66
CA GLY A 45 -16.27 8.14 -18.31
C GLY A 45 -14.98 7.36 -18.56
N CYS A 46 -14.90 6.06 -18.25
CA CYS A 46 -13.73 5.26 -18.57
C CYS A 46 -13.54 5.19 -20.08
N ARG A 47 -12.30 5.40 -20.52
CA ARG A 47 -11.86 5.16 -21.91
C ARG A 47 -10.81 4.07 -22.01
N ILE A 48 -10.43 3.48 -20.87
CA ILE A 48 -9.48 2.39 -20.78
C ILE A 48 -10.08 1.37 -19.84
N ILE A 49 -10.22 0.14 -20.33
CA ILE A 49 -10.80 -0.97 -19.57
C ILE A 49 -9.76 -2.07 -19.43
N LYS A 50 -9.55 -2.54 -18.20
CA LYS A 50 -8.80 -3.74 -17.89
C LYS A 50 -9.77 -4.90 -17.67
N MET A 51 -9.59 -5.99 -18.43
CA MET A 51 -10.37 -7.23 -18.33
C MET A 51 -9.43 -8.40 -18.04
N LYS A 52 -9.83 -9.30 -17.15
CA LYS A 52 -9.10 -10.56 -16.93
C LYS A 52 -9.43 -11.59 -18.02
N VAL A 53 -8.45 -12.41 -18.38
CA VAL A 53 -8.56 -13.53 -19.32
C VAL A 53 -7.82 -14.75 -18.76
N GLY A 54 -7.96 -15.90 -19.40
CA GLY A 54 -7.39 -17.16 -18.93
C GLY A 54 -8.11 -17.79 -17.74
N ALA A 55 -9.29 -17.28 -17.37
CA ALA A 55 -10.12 -17.81 -16.29
C ALA A 55 -11.26 -18.71 -16.82
N LEU A 56 -11.67 -18.51 -18.08
CA LEU A 56 -12.67 -19.31 -18.79
C LEU A 56 -12.04 -19.99 -20.01
N PRO A 57 -12.74 -20.97 -20.65
CA PRO A 57 -12.35 -21.46 -21.96
C PRO A 57 -12.19 -20.30 -22.96
N LEU A 58 -11.12 -20.33 -23.75
CA LEU A 58 -10.72 -19.23 -24.62
C LEU A 58 -11.87 -18.80 -25.55
N GLU A 59 -12.64 -19.73 -26.10
CA GLU A 59 -13.77 -19.45 -26.99
C GLU A 59 -14.83 -18.56 -26.34
N GLN A 60 -15.06 -18.73 -25.03
CA GLN A 60 -16.02 -17.90 -24.28
C GLN A 60 -15.46 -16.49 -24.08
N GLU A 61 -14.17 -16.37 -23.75
CA GLU A 61 -13.51 -15.07 -23.58
C GLU A 61 -13.45 -14.29 -24.90
N LEU A 62 -13.19 -14.98 -26.02
CA LEU A 62 -13.23 -14.40 -27.36
C LEU A 62 -14.64 -13.93 -27.73
N ALA A 63 -15.69 -14.68 -27.36
CA ALA A 63 -17.08 -14.27 -27.57
C ALA A 63 -17.44 -13.00 -26.78
N LEU A 64 -16.97 -12.89 -25.53
CA LEU A 64 -17.13 -11.68 -24.70
C LEU A 64 -16.41 -10.47 -25.32
N LEU A 65 -15.17 -10.67 -25.78
CA LEU A 65 -14.38 -9.63 -26.43
C LEU A 65 -14.99 -9.19 -27.77
N ALA A 66 -15.55 -10.12 -28.54
CA ALA A 66 -16.29 -9.80 -29.75
C ALA A 66 -17.52 -8.96 -29.42
N GLU A 67 -18.27 -9.32 -28.39
CA GLU A 67 -19.44 -8.56 -27.95
C GLU A 67 -19.08 -7.14 -27.46
N PHE A 68 -17.96 -7.01 -26.75
CA PHE A 68 -17.38 -5.74 -26.35
C PHE A 68 -17.00 -4.89 -27.58
N ARG A 69 -16.26 -5.45 -28.53
CA ARG A 69 -15.82 -4.73 -29.74
C ARG A 69 -16.93 -4.41 -30.73
N ARG A 70 -18.05 -5.16 -30.73
CA ARG A 70 -19.27 -4.78 -31.47
C ARG A 70 -19.87 -3.45 -30.98
N ARG A 71 -19.67 -3.10 -29.71
CA ARG A 71 -20.22 -1.87 -29.09
C ARG A 71 -19.23 -0.74 -29.00
N TRP A 72 -17.96 -1.05 -28.71
CA TRP A 72 -16.94 -0.04 -28.47
C TRP A 72 -15.71 -0.31 -29.33
N GLN A 73 -15.53 0.55 -30.32
CA GLN A 73 -14.41 0.51 -31.26
C GLN A 73 -13.09 0.89 -30.56
N ARG A 74 -11.98 0.52 -31.21
CA ARG A 74 -10.62 0.63 -30.63
C ARG A 74 -10.18 2.08 -30.37
N ASP A 75 -10.62 2.99 -31.23
CA ASP A 75 -10.36 4.44 -31.14
C ASP A 75 -11.15 5.11 -30.01
N TYR A 76 -12.26 4.51 -29.59
CA TYR A 76 -13.09 5.02 -28.51
C TYR A 76 -12.71 4.45 -27.13
N VAL A 77 -12.38 3.14 -27.05
CA VAL A 77 -12.01 2.49 -25.79
C VAL A 77 -10.77 1.61 -25.96
N GLU A 78 -9.73 1.95 -25.22
CA GLU A 78 -8.54 1.14 -25.04
C GLU A 78 -8.85 -0.09 -24.18
N LEU A 79 -8.32 -1.25 -24.58
CA LEU A 79 -8.49 -2.50 -23.85
C LEU A 79 -7.14 -3.00 -23.36
N ARG A 80 -7.06 -3.41 -22.10
CA ARG A 80 -5.91 -4.09 -21.50
C ARG A 80 -6.37 -5.43 -20.98
N LEU A 81 -5.59 -6.48 -21.23
CA LEU A 81 -5.93 -7.83 -20.79
C LEU A 81 -4.94 -8.29 -19.73
N ASP A 82 -5.41 -9.13 -18.82
CA ASP A 82 -4.60 -9.70 -17.75
C ASP A 82 -4.87 -11.20 -17.62
N ALA A 83 -3.86 -12.00 -17.94
CA ALA A 83 -3.94 -13.45 -17.96
C ALA A 83 -3.54 -14.08 -16.62
N ASN A 84 -2.95 -13.33 -15.67
CA ASN A 84 -2.47 -13.81 -14.37
C ASN A 84 -1.75 -15.19 -14.43
N GLY A 85 -0.90 -15.39 -15.45
CA GLY A 85 -0.14 -16.62 -15.67
C GLY A 85 -0.98 -17.85 -16.04
N ALA A 86 -2.14 -17.66 -16.66
CA ALA A 86 -3.06 -18.75 -16.96
C ALA A 86 -2.49 -19.82 -17.91
N TRP A 87 -1.70 -19.42 -18.91
CA TRP A 87 -1.27 -20.33 -19.97
C TRP A 87 0.00 -21.09 -19.59
N ARG A 88 -0.03 -22.41 -19.70
CA ARG A 88 0.99 -23.32 -19.17
C ARG A 88 2.10 -23.67 -20.16
N SER A 89 2.02 -23.23 -21.41
CA SER A 89 3.08 -23.41 -22.41
C SER A 89 3.18 -22.19 -23.33
N VAL A 90 4.33 -22.03 -23.97
CA VAL A 90 4.53 -21.00 -25.01
C VAL A 90 3.50 -21.16 -26.13
N ASP A 91 3.23 -22.39 -26.58
CA ASP A 91 2.27 -22.63 -27.66
C ASP A 91 0.84 -22.27 -27.27
N GLN A 92 0.42 -22.60 -26.04
CA GLN A 92 -0.89 -22.20 -25.54
C GLN A 92 -1.01 -20.68 -25.45
N ALA A 93 0.02 -20.00 -24.91
CA ALA A 93 0.04 -18.55 -24.83
C ALA A 93 -0.01 -17.91 -26.21
N MET A 94 0.82 -18.37 -27.16
CA MET A 94 0.85 -17.85 -28.52
C MET A 94 -0.50 -18.06 -29.25
N ALA A 95 -1.10 -19.24 -29.14
CA ALA A 95 -2.41 -19.52 -29.75
C ALA A 95 -3.52 -18.61 -29.20
N ALA A 96 -3.47 -18.26 -27.91
CA ALA A 96 -4.39 -17.30 -27.32
C ALA A 96 -4.08 -15.87 -27.79
N LEU A 97 -2.81 -15.44 -27.73
CA LEU A 97 -2.38 -14.10 -28.13
C LEU A 97 -2.68 -13.77 -29.60
N GLU A 98 -2.53 -14.73 -30.50
CA GLU A 98 -2.88 -14.60 -31.92
C GLU A 98 -4.37 -14.30 -32.12
N GLN A 99 -5.25 -14.97 -31.39
CA GLN A 99 -6.68 -14.73 -31.45
C GLN A 99 -7.08 -13.42 -30.74
N LEU A 100 -6.44 -13.13 -29.60
CA LEU A 100 -6.69 -11.89 -28.84
C LEU A 100 -6.25 -10.64 -29.61
N ALA A 101 -5.25 -10.74 -30.50
CA ALA A 101 -4.80 -9.65 -31.36
C ALA A 101 -5.93 -9.06 -32.24
N ALA A 102 -6.92 -9.88 -32.61
CA ALA A 102 -8.09 -9.46 -33.38
C ALA A 102 -8.93 -8.39 -32.65
N PHE A 103 -8.82 -8.28 -31.32
CA PHE A 103 -9.53 -7.29 -30.51
C PHE A 103 -8.68 -6.05 -30.18
N GLY A 104 -7.41 -6.02 -30.60
CA GLY A 104 -6.49 -4.91 -30.41
C GLY A 104 -6.35 -4.45 -28.95
N PRO A 105 -6.00 -5.35 -28.02
CA PRO A 105 -5.57 -4.92 -26.70
C PRO A 105 -4.25 -4.15 -26.79
N SER A 106 -4.06 -3.14 -25.93
CA SER A 106 -2.79 -2.42 -25.80
C SER A 106 -1.68 -3.34 -25.34
N PHE A 107 -2.01 -4.27 -24.43
CA PHE A 107 -1.13 -5.32 -23.97
C PHE A 107 -1.89 -6.47 -23.32
N VAL A 108 -1.20 -7.60 -23.17
CA VAL A 108 -1.58 -8.69 -22.27
C VAL A 108 -0.58 -8.77 -21.11
N GLU A 109 -1.10 -8.66 -19.89
CA GLU A 109 -0.37 -8.77 -18.64
C GLU A 109 -0.21 -10.25 -18.25
N GLN A 110 1.02 -10.62 -17.92
CA GLN A 110 1.47 -11.93 -17.43
C GLN A 110 0.83 -13.15 -18.14
N PRO A 111 1.21 -13.48 -19.39
CA PRO A 111 0.70 -14.66 -20.10
C PRO A 111 0.98 -16.01 -19.42
N LEU A 112 2.21 -16.18 -18.91
CA LEU A 112 2.73 -17.44 -18.36
C LEU A 112 2.92 -17.34 -16.83
N PRO A 113 2.91 -18.46 -16.08
CA PRO A 113 3.33 -18.48 -14.69
C PRO A 113 4.72 -17.88 -14.51
N ALA A 114 4.88 -17.06 -13.45
CA ALA A 114 6.14 -16.39 -13.12
C ALA A 114 7.31 -17.38 -12.91
N GLY A 115 8.53 -16.89 -13.14
CA GLY A 115 9.78 -17.65 -12.98
C GLY A 115 10.21 -18.41 -14.23
N ARG A 116 9.46 -18.32 -15.34
CA ARG A 116 9.76 -18.99 -16.61
C ARG A 116 10.40 -18.03 -17.61
N TRP A 117 11.57 -17.49 -17.27
CA TRP A 117 12.15 -16.38 -18.04
C TRP A 117 12.43 -16.71 -19.50
N THR A 118 12.97 -17.89 -19.81
CA THR A 118 13.23 -18.32 -21.19
C THR A 118 11.95 -18.41 -22.01
N ASP A 119 10.90 -18.99 -21.44
CA ASP A 119 9.61 -19.14 -22.13
C ASP A 119 8.91 -17.79 -22.29
N THR A 120 8.98 -16.94 -21.26
CA THR A 120 8.40 -15.59 -21.28
C THR A 120 9.13 -14.70 -22.28
N ALA A 121 10.46 -14.83 -22.40
CA ALA A 121 11.25 -14.18 -23.44
C ALA A 121 10.82 -14.62 -24.84
N ALA A 122 10.59 -15.92 -25.03
CA ALA A 122 10.10 -16.46 -26.31
C ALA A 122 8.71 -15.91 -26.68
N VAL A 123 7.81 -15.76 -25.69
CA VAL A 123 6.50 -15.13 -25.88
C VAL A 123 6.66 -13.63 -26.20
N CYS A 124 7.47 -12.88 -25.44
CA CYS A 124 7.70 -11.45 -25.67
C CYS A 124 8.28 -11.17 -27.07
N ALA A 125 9.13 -12.06 -27.58
CA ALA A 125 9.77 -11.93 -28.89
C ALA A 125 8.82 -12.22 -30.07
N ARG A 126 7.79 -13.05 -29.88
CA ARG A 126 6.92 -13.56 -30.95
C ARG A 126 5.50 -13.00 -30.91
N SER A 127 5.04 -12.54 -29.74
CA SER A 127 3.66 -12.14 -29.53
C SER A 127 3.23 -11.03 -30.50
N PRO A 128 2.06 -11.15 -31.14
CA PRO A 128 1.49 -10.07 -31.96
C PRO A 128 0.95 -8.90 -31.12
N VAL A 129 0.89 -9.05 -29.79
CA VAL A 129 0.43 -8.06 -28.83
C VAL A 129 1.55 -7.76 -27.82
N PRO A 130 1.77 -6.50 -27.42
CA PRO A 130 2.73 -6.19 -26.36
C PRO A 130 2.47 -6.98 -25.07
N ILE A 131 3.53 -7.48 -24.44
CA ILE A 131 3.47 -8.20 -23.18
C ILE A 131 3.89 -7.30 -22.03
N ALA A 132 3.08 -7.30 -20.97
CA ALA A 132 3.39 -6.63 -19.71
C ALA A 132 3.73 -7.66 -18.62
N LEU A 133 4.84 -7.48 -17.91
CA LEU A 133 5.19 -8.31 -16.75
C LEU A 133 4.59 -7.77 -15.47
N ASP A 134 4.09 -8.65 -14.61
CA ASP A 134 3.60 -8.35 -13.27
C ASP A 134 4.20 -9.33 -12.25
N GLU A 135 3.69 -10.56 -12.16
CA GLU A 135 4.15 -11.54 -11.17
C GLU A 135 5.62 -11.96 -11.35
N ASP A 136 6.18 -11.90 -12.57
CA ASP A 136 7.62 -12.15 -12.80
C ASP A 136 8.54 -11.16 -12.07
N LEU A 137 8.06 -9.96 -11.74
CA LEU A 137 8.85 -8.93 -11.08
C LEU A 137 9.04 -9.22 -9.58
N ILE A 138 8.19 -10.07 -9.00
CA ILE A 138 8.13 -10.32 -7.56
C ILE A 138 9.33 -11.16 -7.12
N GLY A 139 10.08 -10.66 -6.14
CA GLY A 139 11.25 -11.35 -5.60
C GLY A 139 12.50 -11.30 -6.49
N ALA A 140 12.44 -10.65 -7.65
CA ALA A 140 13.61 -10.42 -8.48
C ALA A 140 14.58 -9.44 -7.78
N VAL A 141 15.81 -9.88 -7.56
CA VAL A 141 16.84 -9.12 -6.84
C VAL A 141 17.54 -8.10 -7.75
N ASP A 142 17.74 -8.46 -9.02
CA ASP A 142 18.36 -7.60 -10.02
C ASP A 142 17.38 -7.31 -11.18
N PRO A 143 16.73 -6.14 -11.18
CA PRO A 143 15.86 -5.72 -12.26
C PRO A 143 16.55 -5.70 -13.63
N ALA A 144 17.83 -5.31 -13.71
CA ALA A 144 18.54 -5.23 -14.98
C ALA A 144 18.68 -6.62 -15.62
N GLN A 145 19.09 -7.61 -14.81
CA GLN A 145 19.23 -9.00 -15.26
C GLN A 145 17.90 -9.56 -15.80
N LEU A 146 16.80 -9.34 -15.07
CA LEU A 146 15.49 -9.84 -15.49
C LEU A 146 15.05 -9.19 -16.81
N LEU A 147 15.19 -7.85 -16.92
CA LEU A 147 14.76 -7.12 -18.12
C LEU A 147 15.63 -7.46 -19.33
N ASP A 148 16.92 -7.71 -19.16
CA ASP A 148 17.81 -8.14 -20.25
C ASP A 148 17.50 -9.56 -20.74
N ALA A 149 17.07 -10.44 -19.84
CA ALA A 149 16.72 -11.82 -20.15
C ALA A 149 15.36 -11.92 -20.86
N ILE A 150 14.33 -11.24 -20.34
CA ILE A 150 12.95 -11.37 -20.83
C ILE A 150 12.65 -10.41 -21.99
N ARG A 151 13.21 -9.19 -21.95
CA ARG A 151 12.95 -8.10 -22.91
C ARG A 151 11.45 -7.86 -23.15
N PRO A 152 10.65 -7.63 -22.08
CA PRO A 152 9.23 -7.36 -22.23
C PRO A 152 9.00 -6.00 -22.88
N GLN A 153 7.81 -5.80 -23.46
CA GLN A 153 7.44 -4.48 -23.94
C GLN A 153 7.11 -3.55 -22.77
N HIS A 154 6.46 -4.09 -21.73
CA HIS A 154 5.84 -3.32 -20.65
C HIS A 154 6.06 -3.93 -19.26
N LEU A 155 5.96 -3.11 -18.22
CA LEU A 155 5.96 -3.54 -16.81
C LEU A 155 4.70 -3.03 -16.09
N VAL A 156 4.21 -3.82 -15.14
CA VAL A 156 3.18 -3.44 -14.19
C VAL A 156 3.79 -3.43 -12.80
N LEU A 157 3.96 -2.23 -12.25
CA LEU A 157 4.63 -1.99 -10.98
C LEU A 157 3.59 -1.89 -9.86
N LYS A 158 3.62 -2.85 -8.93
CA LYS A 158 2.79 -2.87 -7.71
C LYS A 158 3.69 -2.68 -6.49
N PRO A 159 3.78 -1.47 -5.91
CA PRO A 159 4.71 -1.20 -4.81
C PRO A 159 4.61 -2.18 -3.64
N SER A 160 3.41 -2.60 -3.28
CA SER A 160 3.15 -3.57 -2.22
C SER A 160 3.81 -4.95 -2.44
N LEU A 161 4.10 -5.33 -3.69
CA LEU A 161 4.76 -6.61 -4.04
C LEU A 161 6.26 -6.45 -4.30
N LEU A 162 6.69 -5.24 -4.69
CA LEU A 162 8.07 -4.99 -5.14
C LEU A 162 8.98 -4.46 -4.02
N GLY A 163 8.47 -4.32 -2.79
CA GLY A 163 9.26 -3.79 -1.66
C GLY A 163 9.13 -2.28 -1.47
N GLY A 164 8.07 -1.67 -1.99
CA GLY A 164 7.72 -0.27 -1.78
C GLY A 164 8.10 0.67 -2.93
N LEU A 165 7.79 1.96 -2.76
CA LEU A 165 7.93 2.98 -3.80
C LEU A 165 9.38 3.11 -4.29
N ALA A 166 10.36 3.04 -3.37
CA ALA A 166 11.78 3.17 -3.70
C ALA A 166 12.28 2.01 -4.60
N ALA A 167 11.81 0.79 -4.36
CA ALA A 167 12.15 -0.34 -5.23
C ALA A 167 11.54 -0.17 -6.63
N CYS A 168 10.33 0.37 -6.73
CA CYS A 168 9.72 0.70 -8.01
C CYS A 168 10.48 1.79 -8.79
N GLU A 169 11.13 2.76 -8.11
CA GLU A 169 12.02 3.72 -8.80
C GLU A 169 13.15 3.01 -9.53
N THR A 170 13.77 2.01 -8.88
CA THR A 170 14.83 1.20 -9.51
C THR A 170 14.31 0.50 -10.76
N TRP A 171 13.11 -0.09 -10.70
CA TRP A 171 12.46 -0.69 -11.86
C TRP A 171 12.21 0.32 -12.99
N ILE A 172 11.70 1.51 -12.66
CA ILE A 172 11.45 2.59 -13.63
C ILE A 172 12.74 3.00 -14.33
N VAL A 173 13.82 3.17 -13.59
CA VAL A 173 15.15 3.53 -14.13
C VAL A 173 15.67 2.43 -15.06
N GLU A 174 15.62 1.17 -14.65
CA GLU A 174 16.11 0.05 -15.47
C GLU A 174 15.24 -0.19 -16.72
N ALA A 175 13.94 0.03 -16.62
CA ALA A 175 13.01 -0.02 -17.76
C ALA A 175 13.31 1.09 -18.77
N ALA A 176 13.50 2.33 -18.30
CA ALA A 176 13.79 3.48 -19.15
C ALA A 176 15.08 3.30 -19.97
N LYS A 177 16.14 2.74 -19.37
CA LYS A 177 17.39 2.40 -20.09
C LYS A 177 17.19 1.46 -21.29
N ARG A 178 16.11 0.68 -21.27
CA ARG A 178 15.79 -0.34 -22.28
C ARG A 178 14.61 0.05 -23.17
N GLY A 179 14.05 1.26 -23.01
CA GLY A 179 12.86 1.71 -23.74
C GLY A 179 11.57 0.98 -23.34
N ILE A 180 11.57 0.26 -22.22
CA ILE A 180 10.42 -0.51 -21.71
C ILE A 180 9.45 0.46 -21.03
N GLN A 181 8.18 0.39 -21.41
CA GLN A 181 7.13 1.21 -20.79
C GLN A 181 6.67 0.59 -19.47
N TRP A 182 6.08 1.39 -18.58
CA TRP A 182 5.63 0.90 -17.27
C TRP A 182 4.31 1.55 -16.86
N TRP A 183 3.54 0.82 -16.05
CA TRP A 183 2.30 1.25 -15.43
C TRP A 183 2.35 0.95 -13.95
N ILE A 184 1.95 1.92 -13.14
CA ILE A 184 1.74 1.71 -11.71
C ILE A 184 0.34 1.17 -11.47
N ASN A 185 0.22 0.09 -10.71
CA ASN A 185 -1.06 -0.46 -10.29
C ASN A 185 -1.11 -0.57 -8.75
N SER A 186 -2.29 -0.35 -8.20
CA SER A 186 -2.63 -0.72 -6.83
C SER A 186 -2.83 -2.24 -6.72
N LEU A 187 -2.50 -2.82 -5.57
CA LEU A 187 -2.83 -4.17 -5.16
C LEU A 187 -3.68 -4.14 -3.89
N LEU A 188 -5.00 -4.12 -4.05
CA LEU A 188 -5.96 -4.32 -2.95
C LEU A 188 -5.58 -3.59 -1.63
N GLU A 189 -4.91 -2.44 -1.71
CA GLU A 189 -4.50 -1.72 -0.51
C GLU A 189 -5.73 -1.08 0.13
N SER A 190 -5.67 -0.86 1.44
CA SER A 190 -6.57 0.10 2.07
C SER A 190 -6.35 1.50 1.49
N ASN A 191 -7.24 2.43 1.81
CA ASN A 191 -7.13 3.81 1.35
C ASN A 191 -5.77 4.45 1.70
N VAL A 192 -5.12 4.04 2.79
CA VAL A 192 -3.79 4.54 3.18
C VAL A 192 -2.74 4.19 2.12
N GLY A 193 -2.66 2.90 1.73
CA GLY A 193 -1.71 2.45 0.72
C GLY A 193 -2.06 3.01 -0.66
N LEU A 194 -3.34 2.99 -1.03
CA LEU A 194 -3.80 3.54 -2.31
C LEU A 194 -3.50 5.04 -2.43
N ASN A 195 -3.69 5.83 -1.38
CA ASN A 195 -3.33 7.25 -1.35
C ASN A 195 -1.83 7.47 -1.55
N ALA A 196 -1.00 6.68 -0.87
CA ALA A 196 0.46 6.78 -1.04
C ALA A 196 0.89 6.48 -2.49
N ILE A 197 0.34 5.41 -3.07
CA ILE A 197 0.61 5.02 -4.47
C ILE A 197 0.07 6.06 -5.45
N ALA A 198 -1.12 6.63 -5.22
CA ALA A 198 -1.71 7.64 -6.09
C ALA A 198 -0.91 8.94 -6.08
N GLN A 199 -0.52 9.43 -4.90
CA GLN A 199 0.32 10.63 -4.81
C GLN A 199 1.69 10.39 -5.46
N TRP A 200 2.30 9.23 -5.23
CA TRP A 200 3.55 8.83 -5.89
C TRP A 200 3.39 8.80 -7.41
N THR A 201 2.38 8.10 -7.92
CA THR A 201 2.04 8.05 -9.35
C THR A 201 1.94 9.47 -9.94
N SER A 202 1.17 10.35 -9.29
CA SER A 202 0.98 11.73 -9.77
C SER A 202 2.27 12.56 -9.83
N ALA A 203 3.30 12.19 -9.05
CA ALA A 203 4.59 12.86 -9.04
C ALA A 203 5.57 12.31 -10.10
N ARG A 204 5.21 11.23 -10.81
CA ARG A 204 6.05 10.60 -11.83
C ARG A 204 5.41 10.67 -13.21
N ASP A 205 4.11 10.45 -13.27
CA ASP A 205 3.39 10.36 -14.53
C ASP A 205 1.96 10.85 -14.38
N THR A 206 1.61 11.82 -15.22
CA THR A 206 0.24 12.34 -15.38
C THR A 206 -0.26 12.18 -16.81
N GLY A 207 0.58 11.65 -17.72
CA GLY A 207 0.27 11.47 -19.14
C GLY A 207 -0.29 10.09 -19.46
N ARG A 208 0.00 9.06 -18.65
CA ARG A 208 -0.57 7.72 -18.78
C ARG A 208 -1.72 7.50 -17.79
N VAL A 209 -2.58 6.54 -18.13
CA VAL A 209 -3.63 6.05 -17.23
C VAL A 209 -3.17 4.78 -16.55
N HIS A 210 -3.16 4.81 -15.23
CA HIS A 210 -2.66 3.76 -14.33
C HIS A 210 -3.80 2.86 -13.80
N GLY A 211 -3.46 1.80 -13.06
CA GLY A 211 -4.45 0.86 -12.50
C GLY A 211 -4.64 1.04 -11.01
N LEU A 212 -5.30 2.12 -10.61
CA LEU A 212 -5.46 2.54 -9.21
C LEU A 212 -6.91 2.39 -8.70
N GLY A 213 -7.70 1.53 -9.35
CA GLY A 213 -9.17 1.47 -9.18
C GLY A 213 -9.68 0.57 -8.03
N THR A 214 -8.83 0.12 -7.10
CA THR A 214 -9.21 -0.86 -6.05
C THR A 214 -10.01 -0.27 -4.89
N GLY A 215 -10.08 1.06 -4.77
CA GLY A 215 -10.57 1.75 -3.56
C GLY A 215 -12.02 1.45 -3.11
N ARG A 216 -12.88 0.87 -3.96
CA ARG A 216 -14.28 0.55 -3.63
C ARG A 216 -14.54 -0.94 -3.33
N LEU A 217 -13.50 -1.76 -3.21
CA LEU A 217 -13.65 -3.21 -2.99
C LEU A 217 -13.98 -3.56 -1.54
N PHE A 218 -13.58 -2.73 -0.58
CA PHE A 218 -13.77 -3.01 0.85
C PHE A 218 -15.01 -2.30 1.40
N THR A 219 -15.84 -3.04 2.15
CA THR A 219 -17.02 -2.50 2.86
C THR A 219 -16.66 -1.78 4.15
N ASN A 220 -15.47 -2.05 4.70
CA ASN A 220 -14.94 -1.53 5.96
C ASN A 220 -13.59 -0.80 5.77
N ASN A 221 -13.41 -0.11 4.64
CA ASN A 221 -12.18 0.65 4.39
C ASN A 221 -12.05 1.86 5.35
N ILE A 222 -10.83 2.35 5.54
CA ILE A 222 -10.56 3.57 6.33
C ILE A 222 -11.16 4.77 5.57
N PRO A 223 -12.16 5.49 6.13
CA PRO A 223 -12.66 6.70 5.51
C PRO A 223 -11.52 7.70 5.32
N SER A 224 -11.38 8.19 4.10
CA SER A 224 -10.24 9.02 3.71
C SER A 224 -10.66 10.12 2.74
N PRO A 225 -9.81 11.14 2.55
CA PRO A 225 -9.98 12.16 1.52
C PRO A 225 -9.94 11.61 0.09
N LEU A 226 -9.41 10.39 -0.10
CA LEU A 226 -9.28 9.78 -1.41
C LEU A 226 -10.62 9.19 -1.85
N ARG A 227 -11.11 9.64 -3.02
CA ARG A 227 -12.35 9.18 -3.63
C ARG A 227 -12.11 8.76 -5.07
N LEU A 228 -12.82 7.72 -5.50
CA LEU A 228 -12.91 7.33 -6.89
C LEU A 228 -14.18 7.93 -7.50
N ASP A 229 -14.02 8.92 -8.35
CA ASP A 229 -15.10 9.57 -9.09
C ASP A 229 -15.03 9.13 -10.57
N GLY A 230 -15.96 8.27 -10.95
CA GLY A 230 -15.92 7.56 -12.24
C GLY A 230 -14.61 6.79 -12.41
N CYS A 231 -13.74 7.29 -13.30
CA CYS A 231 -12.45 6.70 -13.64
C CYS A 231 -11.29 7.64 -13.32
N GLY A 232 -11.50 8.53 -12.34
CA GLY A 232 -10.51 9.44 -11.81
C GLY A 232 -10.46 9.36 -10.29
N LEU A 233 -9.27 9.15 -9.74
CA LEU A 233 -9.04 9.37 -8.31
C LEU A 233 -8.96 10.86 -8.03
N ARG A 234 -9.51 11.29 -6.90
CA ARG A 234 -9.47 12.67 -6.41
C ARG A 234 -9.19 12.68 -4.92
N LEU A 235 -8.48 13.70 -4.48
CA LEU A 235 -8.36 14.05 -3.07
C LEU A 235 -9.30 15.21 -2.77
N ASP A 236 -10.21 15.01 -1.83
CA ASP A 236 -11.09 16.04 -1.32
C ASP A 236 -10.39 16.80 -0.18
N PRO A 237 -9.95 18.06 -0.38
CA PRO A 237 -9.19 18.79 0.62
C PRO A 237 -10.01 19.12 1.88
N ASP A 238 -11.34 19.10 1.79
CA ASP A 238 -12.25 19.39 2.90
C ASP A 238 -12.60 18.13 3.71
N SER A 239 -12.22 16.95 3.21
CA SER A 239 -12.38 15.68 3.91
C SER A 239 -11.17 15.39 4.80
N ALA A 240 -11.41 14.79 5.96
CA ALA A 240 -10.36 14.31 6.86
C ALA A 240 -10.21 12.78 6.81
N TRP A 241 -9.05 12.28 7.21
CA TRP A 241 -8.89 10.86 7.51
C TRP A 241 -9.61 10.53 8.81
N ILE A 242 -10.55 9.59 8.75
CA ILE A 242 -11.22 9.07 9.94
C ILE A 242 -10.61 7.71 10.22
N PHE A 243 -9.50 7.71 10.94
CA PHE A 243 -8.92 6.46 11.38
C PHE A 243 -9.79 5.78 12.45
N LYS A 244 -10.87 6.42 12.94
CA LYS A 244 -11.77 5.92 13.99
C LYS A 244 -12.24 4.48 13.77
N THR A 245 -12.49 4.15 12.51
CA THR A 245 -12.94 2.83 12.05
C THR A 245 -11.90 1.72 12.22
N LEU A 246 -10.62 2.05 12.47
CA LEU A 246 -9.60 1.06 12.84
C LEU A 246 -9.74 0.57 14.27
N TRP A 247 -10.53 1.26 15.10
CA TRP A 247 -10.67 0.95 16.52
C TRP A 247 -12.00 0.28 16.86
N SER A 248 -13.05 0.37 16.03
CA SER A 248 -14.38 -0.16 16.36
C SER A 248 -14.54 -1.68 16.23
N GLU A 249 -15.28 -2.25 17.19
CA GLU A 249 -15.77 -3.62 17.50
C GLU A 249 -15.20 -4.87 16.80
N GLU A 250 -14.68 -4.79 15.58
CA GLU A 250 -14.10 -5.92 14.82
C GLU A 250 -12.58 -5.76 14.55
N GLY A 251 -12.00 -4.57 14.79
CA GLY A 251 -10.63 -4.21 14.39
C GLY A 251 -9.67 -4.00 15.58
N GLY A 252 -8.86 -5.01 15.86
CA GLY A 252 -7.97 -5.05 17.02
C GLY A 252 -6.67 -4.23 16.93
N TRP A 253 -6.70 -2.89 16.94
CA TRP A 253 -5.51 -2.05 16.70
C TRP A 253 -5.29 -0.91 17.69
N SER A 254 -4.03 -0.44 17.76
CA SER A 254 -3.58 0.57 18.72
C SER A 254 -3.02 1.86 18.12
N ALA A 255 -3.26 3.00 18.79
CA ALA A 255 -2.78 4.35 18.41
C ALA A 255 -2.16 5.09 19.61
N ARG A 256 -1.14 5.93 19.38
CA ARG A 256 -0.40 6.63 20.46
C ARG A 256 -0.07 8.09 20.12
N THR A 257 0.05 8.96 21.13
CA THR A 257 0.67 10.30 21.05
C THR A 257 1.99 10.39 21.86
N PHE A 258 2.98 11.18 21.39
CA PHE A 258 4.36 11.20 21.94
C PHE A 258 4.64 12.27 23.04
N PRO A 259 5.49 11.98 24.05
CA PRO A 259 5.90 12.91 25.12
C PRO A 259 7.04 13.89 24.76
N HIS A 260 7.16 14.97 25.55
CA HIS A 260 8.37 15.79 25.71
C HIS A 260 9.41 15.06 26.58
N PRO A 261 10.72 15.06 26.28
CA PRO A 261 11.71 14.48 27.16
C PRO A 261 11.76 15.28 28.46
N ASN A 262 11.69 14.61 29.61
CA ASN A 262 12.11 15.25 30.86
C ASN A 262 13.60 15.62 30.70
N PRO A 263 14.06 16.80 31.15
CA PRO A 263 15.46 17.16 31.08
C PRO A 263 16.28 16.18 31.93
N LEU A 264 17.49 15.87 31.47
CA LEU A 264 18.53 15.24 32.29
C LEU A 264 18.54 15.83 33.72
N PRO A 265 18.88 15.05 34.77
CA PRO A 265 18.97 15.57 36.12
C PRO A 265 19.88 16.80 36.14
N LYS A 266 19.36 17.91 36.68
CA LYS A 266 20.08 19.18 36.84
C LYS A 266 21.43 18.93 37.52
N ARG A 267 22.53 19.28 36.86
CA ARG A 267 23.73 19.71 37.58
C ARG A 267 23.42 21.07 38.19
N GLU A 268 23.71 21.23 39.47
CA GLU A 268 23.68 22.53 40.14
C GLU A 268 24.58 23.54 39.41
N GLY A 269 24.04 24.71 39.09
CA GLY A 269 24.80 25.78 38.43
C GLY A 269 23.94 26.80 37.68
N THR A 270 23.39 27.76 38.44
CA THR A 270 23.06 29.16 38.06
C THR A 270 22.53 29.49 36.65
N GLY A 271 21.29 30.00 36.61
CA GLY A 271 20.96 31.20 35.79
C GLY A 271 20.00 31.03 34.61
N HIS A 272 18.83 31.67 34.75
CA HIS A 272 17.89 32.13 33.71
C HIS A 272 16.74 31.21 33.28
N SER A 273 15.54 31.74 33.55
CA SER A 273 14.21 31.30 33.16
C SER A 273 13.92 31.62 31.69
N LEU A 274 13.26 30.71 30.96
CA LEU A 274 12.51 31.03 29.75
C LEU A 274 11.14 30.32 29.78
N LEU A 275 10.10 31.16 29.65
CA LEU A 275 8.67 30.87 29.67
C LEU A 275 8.19 30.07 28.43
N PRO A 276 6.99 29.46 28.48
CA PRO A 276 6.46 28.62 27.40
C PRO A 276 5.90 29.46 26.24
N LEU A 277 6.01 28.94 25.01
CA LEU A 277 5.31 29.45 23.82
C LEU A 277 4.15 28.50 23.41
N PRO A 278 3.06 29.02 22.83
CA PRO A 278 1.79 28.32 22.73
C PRO A 278 1.77 27.22 21.65
N LEU A 279 0.86 26.27 21.87
CA LEU A 279 0.50 25.17 20.97
C LEU A 279 0.12 25.72 19.58
N GLY A 280 0.81 25.25 18.56
CA GLY A 280 0.47 25.55 17.17
C GLY A 280 -0.78 24.78 16.73
N GLU A 281 -1.75 25.52 16.21
CA GLU A 281 -2.99 25.08 15.59
C GLU A 281 -2.74 24.02 14.50
N GLY A 282 -3.47 22.91 14.56
CA GLY A 282 -3.29 21.81 13.60
C GLY A 282 -4.21 20.61 13.79
N TRP A 283 -5.36 20.78 14.42
CA TRP A 283 -6.48 19.83 14.39
C TRP A 283 -7.75 20.66 14.43
N GLY A 284 -8.73 20.33 13.57
CA GLY A 284 -9.96 21.11 13.42
C GLY A 284 -10.59 21.47 14.76
N GLU A 285 -11.04 22.72 14.86
CA GLU A 285 -11.84 23.20 15.98
C GLU A 285 -13.04 22.27 16.17
N GLY A 286 -13.09 21.50 17.26
CA GLY A 286 -14.31 20.76 17.62
C GLY A 286 -14.20 19.55 18.54
N GLU A 287 -13.05 18.88 18.68
CA GLU A 287 -12.96 17.69 19.55
C GLU A 287 -11.95 17.90 20.69
N SER A 288 -12.33 17.51 21.90
CA SER A 288 -11.56 17.68 23.12
C SER A 288 -10.13 17.18 22.94
N ALA A 289 -9.15 18.06 23.20
CA ALA A 289 -7.73 17.75 23.10
C ALA A 289 -7.42 16.39 23.75
N LEU A 290 -7.04 15.41 22.93
CA LEU A 290 -6.59 14.12 23.42
C LEU A 290 -5.43 14.35 24.41
N PRO A 291 -5.40 13.68 25.57
CA PRO A 291 -4.35 13.89 26.55
C PRO A 291 -2.97 13.60 25.95
N ALA A 292 -1.91 14.23 26.48
CA ALA A 292 -0.55 13.83 26.09
C ALA A 292 -0.28 12.41 26.59
N ASN A 293 0.30 11.55 25.73
CA ASN A 293 0.78 10.20 26.06
C ASN A 293 -0.31 9.18 26.38
N PHE A 294 -1.20 8.86 25.45
CA PHE A 294 -2.13 7.73 25.61
C PHE A 294 -1.81 6.61 24.64
N LEU A 295 -2.22 5.38 24.94
CA LEU A 295 -2.30 4.26 24.00
C LEU A 295 -3.78 3.88 23.88
N THR A 296 -4.40 4.06 22.72
CA THR A 296 -5.70 3.44 22.43
C THR A 296 -5.44 2.02 21.93
N VAL A 297 -6.17 1.01 22.40
CA VAL A 297 -6.22 -0.36 21.87
C VAL A 297 -7.68 -0.78 21.87
N ASP A 298 -8.23 -1.17 20.72
CA ASP A 298 -9.61 -1.67 20.60
C ASP A 298 -10.62 -0.72 21.30
N GLU A 299 -10.59 0.56 20.90
CA GLU A 299 -11.32 1.72 21.48
C GLU A 299 -11.00 2.09 22.93
N THR A 300 -10.32 1.24 23.67
CA THR A 300 -9.96 1.51 25.06
C THR A 300 -8.70 2.36 25.10
N THR A 301 -8.81 3.55 25.70
CA THR A 301 -7.67 4.46 25.85
C THR A 301 -7.02 4.25 27.20
N TYR A 302 -5.74 3.89 27.18
CA TYR A 302 -4.90 3.63 28.34
C TYR A 302 -3.92 4.75 28.57
N GLN A 303 -3.79 5.22 29.81
CA GLN A 303 -2.67 6.06 30.22
C GLN A 303 -1.45 5.19 30.58
N PRO A 304 -0.22 5.70 30.47
CA PRO A 304 1.00 4.99 30.85
C PRO A 304 0.95 4.47 32.29
N ALA A 305 0.36 5.22 33.22
CA ALA A 305 0.15 4.78 34.59
C ALA A 305 -0.71 3.51 34.66
N ASP A 306 -1.81 3.46 33.90
CA ASP A 306 -2.69 2.28 33.84
C ASP A 306 -1.97 1.07 33.26
N LEU A 307 -1.16 1.29 32.22
CA LEU A 307 -0.37 0.23 31.58
C LEU A 307 0.70 -0.34 32.51
N VAL A 308 1.36 0.47 33.34
CA VAL A 308 2.32 -0.01 34.34
C VAL A 308 1.66 -0.96 35.35
N HIS A 309 0.41 -0.71 35.72
CA HIS A 309 -0.32 -1.52 36.70
C HIS A 309 -1.15 -2.66 36.08
N LEU A 310 -1.11 -2.82 34.76
CA LEU A 310 -1.89 -3.82 34.03
C LEU A 310 -1.56 -5.24 34.49
N ASP A 311 -2.56 -5.92 35.05
CA ASP A 311 -2.49 -7.33 35.42
C ASP A 311 -2.80 -8.22 34.19
N PRO A 312 -1.85 -9.06 33.73
CA PRO A 312 -2.09 -9.92 32.57
C PRO A 312 -3.25 -10.92 32.77
N ALA A 313 -3.56 -11.29 34.01
CA ALA A 313 -4.66 -12.21 34.32
C ALA A 313 -6.04 -11.56 34.15
N ASN A 314 -6.14 -10.23 34.24
CA ASN A 314 -7.39 -9.47 34.17
C ASN A 314 -7.65 -8.84 32.80
N LEU A 315 -6.87 -9.22 31.78
CA LEU A 315 -7.09 -8.73 30.41
C LEU A 315 -8.40 -9.29 29.83
N PRO A 316 -9.24 -8.47 29.16
CA PRO A 316 -10.47 -8.95 28.54
C PRO A 316 -10.21 -10.15 27.61
N THR A 317 -11.09 -11.15 27.70
CA THR A 317 -10.94 -12.40 26.95
C THR A 317 -11.20 -12.24 25.45
N ASN A 318 -11.92 -11.19 25.07
CA ASN A 318 -12.26 -10.85 23.69
C ASN A 318 -11.18 -10.01 22.97
N LEU A 319 -10.08 -9.64 23.63
CA LEU A 319 -8.99 -8.91 22.95
C LEU A 319 -8.37 -9.77 21.85
N SER A 320 -8.11 -9.13 20.71
CA SER A 320 -7.30 -9.76 19.66
C SER A 320 -5.91 -10.13 20.18
N GLU A 321 -5.26 -11.12 19.56
CA GLU A 321 -3.89 -11.51 19.91
C GLU A 321 -2.92 -10.33 19.83
N ASN A 322 -3.09 -9.47 18.82
CA ASN A 322 -2.24 -8.29 18.63
C ASN A 322 -2.51 -7.20 19.68
N ALA A 323 -3.77 -6.96 20.03
CA ALA A 323 -4.14 -6.04 21.12
C ALA A 323 -3.54 -6.49 22.45
N ARG A 324 -3.67 -7.79 22.77
CA ARG A 324 -3.03 -8.40 23.95
C ARG A 324 -1.51 -8.22 23.93
N ALA A 325 -0.85 -8.54 22.82
CA ALA A 325 0.59 -8.38 22.68
C ALA A 325 1.03 -6.91 22.85
N THR A 326 0.26 -5.96 22.32
CA THR A 326 0.48 -4.51 22.48
C THR A 326 0.46 -4.11 23.94
N LEU A 327 -0.61 -4.46 24.68
CA LEU A 327 -0.77 -4.09 26.09
C LEU A 327 0.35 -4.67 26.96
N LEU A 328 0.68 -5.95 26.75
CA LEU A 328 1.73 -6.63 27.51
C LEU A 328 3.12 -6.04 27.22
N PHE A 329 3.43 -5.78 25.93
CA PHE A 329 4.69 -5.14 25.56
C PHE A 329 4.81 -3.76 26.20
N CYS A 330 3.78 -2.92 26.10
CA CYS A 330 3.80 -1.58 26.67
C CYS A 330 3.96 -1.60 28.20
N ARG A 331 3.27 -2.51 28.91
CA ARG A 331 3.47 -2.70 30.35
C ARG A 331 4.92 -3.05 30.67
N ASP A 332 5.45 -4.08 30.03
CA ASP A 332 6.78 -4.61 30.33
C ASP A 332 7.86 -3.56 30.00
N TRP A 333 7.67 -2.80 28.92
CA TRP A 333 8.51 -1.66 28.57
C TRP A 333 8.44 -0.54 29.62
N LEU A 334 7.25 -0.17 30.10
CA LEU A 334 7.08 0.89 31.10
C LEU A 334 7.57 0.49 32.49
N ARG A 335 7.54 -0.81 32.82
CA ARG A 335 8.14 -1.37 34.05
C ARG A 335 9.67 -1.46 34.00
N GLY A 336 10.30 -1.05 32.90
CA GLY A 336 11.74 -1.04 32.76
C GLY A 336 12.34 -2.41 32.49
N ARG A 337 11.63 -3.31 31.78
CA ARG A 337 12.25 -4.55 31.30
C ARG A 337 13.45 -4.21 30.39
N ASP A 338 14.58 -4.85 30.67
CA ASP A 338 15.85 -4.59 29.98
C ASP A 338 16.07 -5.46 28.75
N GLU A 339 15.42 -6.61 28.64
CA GLU A 339 15.60 -7.56 27.54
C GLU A 339 14.27 -8.05 26.97
N PHE A 340 14.20 -8.18 25.64
CA PHE A 340 13.02 -8.63 24.91
C PHE A 340 13.39 -9.79 23.98
N LEU A 341 12.77 -10.95 24.21
CA LEU A 341 12.88 -12.10 23.32
C LEU A 341 11.97 -11.90 22.10
N ILE A 342 12.53 -12.04 20.91
CA ILE A 342 11.84 -11.85 19.65
C ILE A 342 12.14 -13.03 18.72
N THR A 343 11.09 -13.61 18.16
CA THR A 343 11.22 -14.55 17.06
C THR A 343 11.25 -13.79 15.73
N THR A 344 12.30 -13.98 14.95
CA THR A 344 12.41 -13.36 13.63
C THR A 344 11.42 -14.00 12.64
N SER A 345 10.89 -13.22 11.69
CA SER A 345 9.92 -13.70 10.70
C SER A 345 10.51 -14.66 9.65
N GLY A 346 11.84 -14.78 9.59
CA GLY A 346 12.52 -15.63 8.62
C GLY A 346 12.58 -15.07 7.19
N SER A 347 12.38 -13.76 6.99
CA SER A 347 12.43 -13.14 5.65
C SER A 347 13.78 -13.28 4.93
N THR A 348 14.85 -13.59 5.67
CA THR A 348 16.21 -13.79 5.15
C THR A 348 16.84 -15.12 5.61
N GLY A 349 16.04 -16.10 6.07
CA GLY A 349 16.53 -17.38 6.59
C GLY A 349 15.53 -18.07 7.52
N ALA A 350 15.91 -19.16 8.20
CA ALA A 350 15.03 -19.81 9.17
C ALA A 350 14.69 -18.84 10.33
N PRO A 351 13.41 -18.77 10.77
CA PRO A 351 13.04 -18.08 11.99
C PRO A 351 13.93 -18.49 13.16
N LYS A 352 14.39 -17.50 13.92
CA LYS A 352 15.25 -17.71 15.09
C LYS A 352 14.87 -16.76 16.19
N ASP A 353 15.06 -17.20 17.42
CA ASP A 353 14.90 -16.34 18.58
C ASP A 353 16.15 -15.48 18.77
N ILE A 354 15.93 -14.19 18.95
CA ILE A 354 16.96 -13.21 19.26
C ILE A 354 16.53 -12.44 20.51
N THR A 355 17.48 -12.14 21.38
CA THR A 355 17.28 -11.23 22.50
C THR A 355 17.77 -9.85 22.10
N LEU A 356 16.90 -8.85 22.20
CA LEU A 356 17.27 -7.44 22.06
C LEU A 356 17.24 -6.75 23.41
N THR A 357 18.22 -5.89 23.64
CA THR A 357 18.22 -5.05 24.83
C THR A 357 17.36 -3.81 24.63
N ARG A 358 16.81 -3.30 25.72
CA ARG A 358 16.07 -2.03 25.75
C ARG A 358 16.90 -0.90 25.15
N GLU A 359 18.18 -0.84 25.47
CA GLU A 359 19.11 0.16 24.95
C GLU A 359 19.22 0.09 23.41
N GLN A 360 19.35 -1.11 22.84
CA GLN A 360 19.40 -1.29 21.38
C GLN A 360 18.10 -0.81 20.71
N MET A 361 16.95 -1.14 21.30
CA MET A 361 15.65 -0.70 20.79
C MET A 361 15.51 0.83 20.90
N MET A 362 15.93 1.43 22.02
CA MET A 362 15.92 2.90 22.19
C MET A 362 16.83 3.60 21.18
N ALA A 363 18.05 3.11 20.97
CA ALA A 363 18.98 3.67 20.00
C ALA A 363 18.40 3.61 18.56
N SER A 364 17.78 2.49 18.19
CA SER A 364 17.12 2.34 16.89
C SER A 364 15.92 3.29 16.73
N ALA A 365 15.12 3.46 17.80
CA ALA A 365 13.99 4.38 17.80
C ALA A 365 14.43 5.84 17.66
N GLN A 366 15.49 6.26 18.38
CA GLN A 366 16.08 7.59 18.27
C GLN A 366 16.62 7.86 16.86
N ALA A 367 17.35 6.92 16.28
CA ALA A 367 17.85 7.03 14.91
C ALA A 367 16.68 7.17 13.91
N THR A 368 15.60 6.39 14.09
CA THR A 368 14.40 6.51 13.25
C THR A 368 13.72 7.87 13.42
N GLY A 369 13.60 8.35 14.67
CA GLY A 369 12.99 9.64 14.99
C GLY A 369 13.74 10.80 14.34
N ALA A 370 15.07 10.78 14.39
CA ALA A 370 15.92 11.76 13.73
C ALA A 370 15.77 11.71 12.19
N ALA A 371 15.80 10.52 11.60
CA ALA A 371 15.69 10.34 10.15
C ALA A 371 14.33 10.79 9.58
N LEU A 372 13.23 10.54 10.31
CA LEU A 372 11.88 10.89 9.88
C LEU A 372 11.42 12.28 10.37
N GLY A 373 12.21 12.94 11.21
CA GLY A 373 11.85 14.20 11.84
C GLY A 373 10.61 14.08 12.74
N LEU A 374 10.47 12.96 13.45
CA LEU A 374 9.38 12.75 14.40
C LEU A 374 9.52 13.72 15.57
N ARG A 375 8.40 14.31 15.97
CA ARG A 375 8.33 15.27 17.08
C ARG A 375 7.32 14.82 18.11
N ASN A 376 7.51 15.33 19.32
CA ASN A 376 6.59 15.16 20.43
C ASN A 376 5.17 15.61 20.02
N GLY A 377 4.15 14.93 20.51
CA GLY A 377 2.75 15.20 20.18
C GLY A 377 2.29 14.69 18.80
N MET A 378 3.18 14.20 17.94
CA MET A 378 2.74 13.46 16.74
C MET A 378 1.96 12.20 17.17
N ALA A 379 1.10 11.69 16.29
CA ALA A 379 0.46 10.41 16.49
C ALA A 379 0.96 9.40 15.48
N ALA A 380 1.15 8.15 15.90
CA ALA A 380 1.46 7.05 15.01
C ALA A 380 0.43 5.93 15.17
N LEU A 381 -0.03 5.40 14.04
CA LEU A 381 -0.83 4.18 13.98
C LEU A 381 0.10 2.98 14.07
N VAL A 382 -0.14 2.06 15.01
CA VAL A 382 0.61 0.80 15.11
C VAL A 382 -0.02 -0.19 14.13
N CYS A 383 0.41 -0.14 12.87
CA CYS A 383 -0.17 -0.96 11.79
C CYS A 383 0.57 -2.29 11.55
N LEU A 384 1.63 -2.57 12.32
CA LEU A 384 2.38 -3.82 12.23
C LEU A 384 2.15 -4.68 13.47
N PRO A 385 2.07 -6.02 13.33
CA PRO A 385 1.88 -6.91 14.47
C PRO A 385 3.00 -6.78 15.52
N VAL A 386 2.63 -6.55 16.78
CA VAL A 386 3.57 -6.33 17.90
C VAL A 386 4.24 -7.62 18.36
N ARG A 387 3.79 -8.77 17.86
CA ARG A 387 4.52 -10.04 18.03
C ARG A 387 5.88 -10.05 17.31
N TYR A 388 6.08 -9.18 16.33
CA TYR A 388 7.35 -9.05 15.60
C TYR A 388 8.06 -7.73 15.96
N ILE A 389 9.38 -7.72 15.78
CA ILE A 389 10.22 -6.55 16.07
C ILE A 389 9.72 -5.27 15.39
N ALA A 390 9.21 -5.37 14.15
CA ALA A 390 8.77 -4.20 13.41
C ALA A 390 7.60 -3.48 14.13
N GLY A 391 6.61 -4.23 14.64
CA GLY A 391 5.50 -3.67 15.42
C GLY A 391 5.93 -3.18 16.80
N GLN A 392 6.79 -3.93 17.50
CA GLN A 392 7.37 -3.48 18.77
C GLN A 392 8.11 -2.16 18.62
N MET A 393 8.92 -2.01 17.57
CA MET A 393 9.66 -0.79 17.30
C MET A 393 8.76 0.40 16.97
N MET A 394 7.55 0.19 16.44
CA MET A 394 6.56 1.28 16.32
C MET A 394 6.12 1.78 17.69
N LEU A 395 5.91 0.88 18.65
CA LEU A 395 5.60 1.24 20.04
C LEU A 395 6.80 1.89 20.75
N VAL A 396 8.02 1.37 20.57
CA VAL A 396 9.24 1.94 21.18
C VAL A 396 9.48 3.36 20.73
N ARG A 397 9.31 3.66 19.43
CA ARG A 397 9.36 5.04 18.91
C ARG A 397 8.32 5.95 19.57
N GLY A 398 7.24 5.34 20.07
CA GLY A 398 6.17 5.95 20.85
C GLY A 398 6.56 6.39 22.25
N PHE A 399 7.54 5.75 22.89
CA PHE A 399 7.96 6.00 24.28
C PHE A 399 9.09 7.02 24.32
#